data_AF-A0A1I4IZN4-F1
#
_entry.id   AF-A0A1I4IZN4-F1
#
_cell.length_a   1.000
_cell.length_b   1.000
_cell.length_c   1.000
_cell.angle_alpha   90.00
_cell.angle_beta   90.00
_cell.angle_gamma   90.00
#
_symmetry.space_group_name_H-M   'P 1'
#
loop_
_entity.id
_entity.type
_entity.pdbx_description
1 polymer ?
#
loop_
_entity_poly.entity_id
_entity_poly.type
_entity_poly.pdbx_seq_one_letter_code
_entity_poly.pdbx_strand_id
1 'polypeptide(L)'
;MKKLGILFMFGCILTATCMTNAIRVEGATETKSYKEGQGYHADQLNKESKMWKFDFGSSEDVANGYSSVPSDLAYTKEKGYGFLGLGPDGYKEDNRSDGFVMQEGQEIKLQNVSKPKPKNAKHDAVAVTDPGMPIRFALNVTPNTYYKVKVTLTGADQSKDAIVNLFSEKRHFHLTEKAIPAGTSMTYEFNVNIQDVYSKVTGTYEDTMLNIAVSGENAAISSAKIQQKKQGKTLWVLGDSTVNDQLAPLPYFRLQNYSGVGQALSKYIGQEVAVSNHAESGLNAYSSIPHFDQFKERIKPGDTVFFEFGHNHKTDGPEGYYEGISNYYDYVHQKGANFIIVGPIDRHRAYQYDAATNTWSSTLEGFPEIGKQYVEEKVTAGATDIAFVDLNAPSLAWYSELCEILGRDATSTDYYFRGVRGGKVDGTHPNDAGVDHFAKMFIDGAKAVVNDDPATPQAKVLADLLEGTRDETPYIVPTSITDLGPAPNSAYPEPYETSEARIR
;
A
#
# COMPACT_ATOMS: atom_id res chain seq x y z
N MET A 1 -54.99 40.47 -26.11
CA MET A 1 -55.98 41.48 -25.69
C MET A 1 -56.33 41.25 -24.22
N LYS A 2 -56.09 42.27 -23.36
CA LYS A 2 -56.75 42.68 -22.08
C LYS A 2 -57.40 41.58 -21.19
N LYS A 3 -57.35 41.57 -19.85
CA LYS A 3 -56.90 42.43 -18.72
C LYS A 3 -57.05 41.52 -17.47
N LEU A 4 -56.08 41.44 -16.56
CA LEU A 4 -55.97 42.17 -15.28
C LEU A 4 -57.16 42.02 -14.30
N GLY A 5 -56.88 41.48 -13.11
CA GLY A 5 -57.67 41.58 -11.88
C GLY A 5 -56.77 41.38 -10.66
N ILE A 6 -56.55 42.46 -9.90
CA ILE A 6 -55.73 42.57 -8.69
C ILE A 6 -56.67 42.77 -7.48
N LEU A 7 -56.18 42.42 -6.27
CA LEU A 7 -56.35 43.07 -4.94
C LEU A 7 -57.01 42.17 -3.87
N PHE A 8 -56.71 42.22 -2.57
CA PHE A 8 -55.49 42.22 -1.72
C PHE A 8 -56.00 42.05 -0.26
N MET A 9 -55.07 41.79 0.68
CA MET A 9 -55.16 41.95 2.16
C MET A 9 -55.79 40.82 2.99
N PHE A 10 -55.33 40.41 4.19
CA PHE A 10 -54.18 40.74 5.08
C PHE A 10 -54.09 39.61 6.15
N GLY A 11 -52.92 39.35 6.74
CA GLY A 11 -52.80 38.50 7.94
C GLY A 11 -51.35 38.21 8.38
N CYS A 12 -50.90 38.92 9.42
CA CYS A 12 -49.60 38.91 10.11
C CYS A 12 -48.98 37.52 10.43
N ILE A 13 -47.67 37.32 10.17
CA ILE A 13 -46.50 37.48 11.07
C ILE A 13 -46.62 36.67 12.38
N LEU A 14 -45.82 35.60 12.51
CA LEU A 14 -44.90 35.42 13.64
C LEU A 14 -43.73 34.49 13.27
N THR A 15 -42.57 34.87 13.78
CA THR A 15 -41.19 34.46 13.52
C THR A 15 -40.80 33.12 14.15
N ALA A 16 -39.93 32.35 13.47
CA ALA A 16 -38.95 31.48 14.11
C ALA A 16 -37.67 31.44 13.26
N THR A 17 -36.75 32.32 13.64
CA THR A 17 -35.37 32.38 13.16
C THR A 17 -34.61 31.19 13.74
N CYS A 18 -34.10 30.28 12.91
CA CYS A 18 -33.00 29.41 13.31
C CYS A 18 -31.81 29.75 12.41
N MET A 19 -31.00 30.71 12.87
CA MET A 19 -29.67 30.97 12.33
C MET A 19 -28.79 29.76 12.68
N THR A 20 -28.56 28.86 11.74
CA THR A 20 -27.34 28.07 11.74
C THR A 20 -26.26 28.91 11.08
N ASN A 21 -25.36 29.45 11.90
CA ASN A 21 -24.09 30.00 11.46
C ASN A 21 -23.26 28.88 10.84
N ALA A 22 -23.46 28.61 9.55
CA ALA A 22 -22.46 27.95 8.73
C ALA A 22 -21.40 29.01 8.39
N ILE A 23 -20.36 29.10 9.22
CA ILE A 23 -19.13 29.79 8.84
C ILE A 23 -18.52 28.96 7.71
N ARG A 24 -18.84 29.37 6.48
CA ARG A 24 -18.20 28.90 5.26
C ARG A 24 -16.81 29.54 5.22
N VAL A 25 -15.79 28.84 5.72
CA VAL A 25 -14.39 29.25 5.53
C VAL A 25 -13.97 28.80 4.13
N GLU A 26 -13.86 29.79 3.25
CA GLU A 26 -13.12 29.90 1.99
C GLU A 26 -12.45 28.64 1.39
N GLY A 27 -13.07 28.05 0.36
CA GLY A 27 -12.45 27.10 -0.58
C GLY A 27 -11.85 27.75 -1.83
N ALA A 28 -11.50 29.04 -1.77
CA ALA A 28 -11.00 29.80 -2.93
C ALA A 28 -9.46 29.96 -2.96
N THR A 29 -8.80 29.78 -1.82
CA THR A 29 -7.34 29.88 -1.67
C THR A 29 -6.62 28.58 -1.99
N GLU A 30 -7.18 27.43 -1.58
CA GLU A 30 -6.64 26.09 -1.87
C GLU A 30 -6.56 25.83 -3.38
N THR A 31 -7.59 26.14 -4.16
CA THR A 31 -7.57 25.86 -5.61
C THR A 31 -6.61 26.74 -6.41
N LYS A 32 -6.11 27.85 -5.84
CA LYS A 32 -5.15 28.73 -6.52
C LYS A 32 -3.70 28.32 -6.26
N SER A 33 -3.34 27.98 -5.03
CA SER A 33 -1.97 27.52 -4.69
C SER A 33 -1.59 26.22 -5.40
N TYR A 34 -2.54 25.29 -5.52
CA TYR A 34 -2.36 24.05 -6.28
C TYR A 34 -2.24 24.30 -7.79
N LYS A 35 -2.78 25.39 -8.33
CA LYS A 35 -2.61 25.75 -9.76
C LYS A 35 -1.29 26.48 -10.03
N GLU A 36 -0.67 27.06 -9.01
CA GLU A 36 0.54 27.88 -9.11
C GLU A 36 1.82 27.11 -8.74
N GLY A 37 1.75 25.78 -8.57
CA GLY A 37 2.94 25.01 -8.20
C GLY A 37 3.24 25.04 -6.69
N GLN A 38 2.32 25.51 -5.86
CA GLN A 38 2.53 25.73 -4.42
C GLN A 38 1.54 24.92 -3.57
N GLY A 39 0.97 23.83 -4.11
CA GLY A 39 -0.01 23.00 -3.41
C GLY A 39 0.45 22.54 -2.03
N TYR A 40 1.69 22.06 -1.91
CA TYR A 40 2.25 21.62 -0.63
C TYR A 40 2.34 22.73 0.44
N HIS A 41 2.43 24.02 0.07
CA HIS A 41 2.41 25.12 1.02
C HIS A 41 1.01 25.34 1.62
N ALA A 42 -0.06 25.00 0.90
CA ALA A 42 -1.41 25.03 1.45
C ALA A 42 -1.55 24.00 2.58
N ASP A 43 -0.95 22.82 2.42
CA ASP A 43 -1.01 21.75 3.43
C ASP A 43 -0.29 22.14 4.73
N GLN A 44 0.72 23.03 4.67
CA GLN A 44 1.43 23.56 5.85
C GLN A 44 0.57 24.48 6.74
N LEU A 45 -0.51 25.04 6.19
CA LEU A 45 -1.43 25.93 6.91
C LEU A 45 -2.44 25.17 7.78
N ASN A 46 -2.51 23.84 7.66
CA ASN A 46 -3.34 23.00 8.51
C ASN A 46 -3.01 23.17 10.01
N LYS A 47 -4.02 23.50 10.81
CA LYS A 47 -3.93 23.78 12.27
C LYS A 47 -4.26 22.55 13.13
N GLU A 48 -3.52 22.44 14.23
CA GLU A 48 -3.51 21.44 15.32
C GLU A 48 -3.37 19.94 14.95
N SER A 49 -2.35 19.32 15.55
CA SER A 49 -2.05 17.89 15.44
C SER A 49 -3.07 17.10 16.28
N LYS A 50 -4.18 16.69 15.65
CA LYS A 50 -5.10 15.73 16.28
C LYS A 50 -4.34 14.45 16.64
N MET A 51 -4.64 13.89 17.80
CA MET A 51 -4.09 12.62 18.25
C MET A 51 -5.22 11.72 18.71
N TRP A 52 -5.27 10.53 18.12
CA TRP A 52 -6.15 9.46 18.53
C TRP A 52 -5.35 8.39 19.26
N LYS A 53 -5.93 7.81 20.30
CA LYS A 53 -5.36 6.71 21.06
C LYS A 53 -6.44 5.67 21.22
N PHE A 54 -6.20 4.46 20.73
CA PHE A 54 -7.16 3.36 20.74
C PHE A 54 -6.64 2.24 21.62
N ASP A 55 -7.51 1.78 22.51
CA ASP A 55 -7.31 0.63 23.38
C ASP A 55 -8.21 -0.49 22.88
N PHE A 56 -7.57 -1.52 22.32
CA PHE A 56 -8.25 -2.65 21.72
C PHE A 56 -8.47 -3.71 22.79
N GLY A 57 -9.71 -4.15 22.97
CA GLY A 57 -10.07 -5.15 23.95
C GLY A 57 -11.37 -4.80 24.68
N SER A 58 -11.61 -5.44 25.82
CA SER A 58 -12.84 -5.25 26.60
C SER A 58 -13.09 -3.77 26.90
N SER A 59 -14.37 -3.37 26.89
CA SER A 59 -14.78 -2.02 27.28
C SER A 59 -14.74 -1.78 28.80
N GLU A 60 -14.44 -2.82 29.59
CA GLU A 60 -14.43 -2.76 31.05
C GLU A 60 -13.15 -2.10 31.61
N ASP A 61 -12.01 -2.21 30.91
CA ASP A 61 -10.67 -1.88 31.45
C ASP A 61 -9.90 -0.85 30.59
N VAL A 62 -10.62 0.10 29.99
CA VAL A 62 -10.07 1.09 29.05
C VAL A 62 -9.04 2.00 29.72
N ALA A 63 -7.83 2.07 29.17
CA ALA A 63 -6.77 2.92 29.68
C ALA A 63 -7.14 4.42 29.62
N ASN A 64 -6.72 5.16 30.64
CA ASN A 64 -7.01 6.58 30.73
C ASN A 64 -6.50 7.36 29.49
N GLY A 65 -7.39 8.14 28.87
CA GLY A 65 -7.10 8.94 27.68
C GLY A 65 -7.08 8.15 26.36
N TYR A 66 -7.58 6.91 26.36
CA TYR A 66 -7.78 6.10 25.16
C TYR A 66 -9.27 5.89 24.89
N SER A 67 -9.60 5.73 23.60
CA SER A 67 -10.91 5.31 23.13
C SER A 67 -10.99 3.79 23.10
N SER A 68 -12.06 3.23 23.65
CA SER A 68 -12.33 1.78 23.64
C SER A 68 -12.66 1.26 22.24
N VAL A 69 -12.07 0.12 21.89
CA VAL A 69 -12.33 -0.63 20.65
C VAL A 69 -12.50 -2.13 20.99
N PRO A 70 -13.71 -2.55 21.44
CA PRO A 70 -14.01 -3.97 21.65
C PRO A 70 -14.16 -4.71 20.33
N SER A 71 -13.97 -6.03 20.36
CA SER A 71 -13.94 -6.92 19.18
C SER A 71 -15.21 -6.89 18.31
N ASP A 72 -16.33 -6.45 18.84
CA ASP A 72 -17.62 -6.31 18.15
C ASP A 72 -17.91 -4.89 17.64
N LEU A 73 -16.97 -3.95 17.81
CA LEU A 73 -17.15 -2.58 17.38
C LEU A 73 -17.00 -2.44 15.86
N ALA A 74 -18.09 -2.63 15.13
CA ALA A 74 -18.14 -2.33 13.71
C ALA A 74 -17.90 -0.83 13.42
N TYR A 75 -17.20 -0.53 12.33
CA TYR A 75 -17.04 0.83 11.84
C TYR A 75 -18.39 1.41 11.41
N THR A 76 -18.61 2.69 11.75
CA THR A 76 -19.73 3.49 11.25
C THR A 76 -19.23 4.91 10.97
N LYS A 77 -19.81 5.57 9.97
CA LYS A 77 -19.44 6.95 9.61
C LYS A 77 -19.68 7.93 10.76
N GLU A 78 -20.74 7.69 11.54
CA GLU A 78 -21.15 8.51 12.68
C GLU A 78 -20.14 8.45 13.82
N LYS A 79 -19.59 7.26 14.10
CA LYS A 79 -18.55 7.09 15.14
C LYS A 79 -17.17 7.48 14.62
N GLY A 80 -16.92 7.27 13.33
CA GLY A 80 -15.67 7.60 12.65
C GLY A 80 -14.51 6.66 12.98
N TYR A 81 -14.73 5.55 13.67
CA TYR A 81 -13.73 4.48 13.84
C TYR A 81 -14.39 3.15 14.21
N GLY A 82 -13.71 2.04 13.93
CA GLY A 82 -14.16 0.69 14.24
C GLY A 82 -13.58 -0.35 13.26
N PHE A 83 -14.08 -1.57 13.33
CA PHE A 83 -13.66 -2.66 12.45
C PHE A 83 -14.53 -2.75 11.19
N LEU A 84 -13.88 -2.84 10.03
CA LEU A 84 -14.50 -3.10 8.75
C LEU A 84 -14.87 -4.59 8.61
N GLY A 85 -15.93 -4.87 7.85
CA GLY A 85 -16.29 -6.25 7.48
C GLY A 85 -16.91 -7.09 8.60
N LEU A 86 -17.29 -6.50 9.74
CA LEU A 86 -18.04 -7.21 10.79
C LEU A 86 -19.52 -7.35 10.43
N GLY A 87 -20.12 -8.46 10.86
CA GLY A 87 -21.56 -8.73 10.70
C GLY A 87 -21.94 -9.33 9.33
N PRO A 88 -23.23 -9.64 9.12
CA PRO A 88 -23.71 -10.38 7.95
C PRO A 88 -23.53 -9.63 6.62
N ASP A 89 -23.46 -8.30 6.68
CA ASP A 89 -23.26 -7.43 5.51
C ASP A 89 -21.79 -7.02 5.32
N GLY A 90 -20.85 -7.61 6.07
CA GLY A 90 -19.43 -7.25 6.00
C GLY A 90 -18.82 -7.38 4.59
N TYR A 91 -19.39 -8.25 3.75
CA TYR A 91 -18.98 -8.42 2.36
C TYR A 91 -19.31 -7.22 1.45
N LYS A 92 -20.17 -6.30 1.89
CA LYS A 92 -20.52 -5.08 1.16
C LYS A 92 -19.53 -3.93 1.40
N GLU A 93 -18.53 -4.14 2.26
CA GLU A 93 -17.46 -3.16 2.47
C GLU A 93 -16.76 -2.83 1.14
N ASP A 94 -16.47 -1.55 0.92
CA ASP A 94 -15.81 -1.11 -0.30
C ASP A 94 -14.40 -1.69 -0.35
N ASN A 95 -14.06 -2.39 -1.44
CA ASN A 95 -12.75 -3.00 -1.60
C ASN A 95 -11.61 -1.97 -1.72
N ARG A 96 -11.95 -0.69 -1.95
CA ARG A 96 -11.00 0.43 -1.96
C ARG A 96 -10.57 0.85 -0.55
N SER A 97 -11.32 0.48 0.49
CA SER A 97 -11.03 0.88 1.88
C SER A 97 -9.67 0.36 2.36
N ASP A 98 -9.45 -0.95 2.35
CA ASP A 98 -8.20 -1.56 2.86
C ASP A 98 -7.62 -2.65 1.96
N GLY A 99 -8.22 -2.88 0.79
CA GLY A 99 -7.77 -3.86 -0.18
C GLY A 99 -8.13 -5.32 0.13
N PHE A 100 -8.84 -5.62 1.22
CA PHE A 100 -9.37 -6.96 1.50
C PHE A 100 -10.79 -7.12 0.95
N VAL A 101 -11.03 -8.25 0.28
CA VAL A 101 -12.31 -8.56 -0.37
C VAL A 101 -12.96 -9.74 0.31
N MET A 102 -14.15 -9.49 0.83
CA MET A 102 -15.05 -10.50 1.39
C MET A 102 -16.09 -10.91 0.36
N GLN A 103 -16.57 -12.14 0.48
CA GLN A 103 -17.70 -12.66 -0.29
C GLN A 103 -18.91 -12.89 0.61
N GLU A 104 -20.11 -12.91 0.02
CA GLU A 104 -21.33 -13.19 0.76
C GLU A 104 -21.23 -14.54 1.51
N GLY A 105 -21.65 -14.53 2.77
CA GLY A 105 -21.54 -15.67 3.69
C GLY A 105 -20.21 -15.77 4.45
N GLN A 106 -19.18 -15.01 4.08
CA GLN A 106 -17.97 -14.91 4.89
C GLN A 106 -18.19 -14.02 6.11
N GLU A 107 -17.60 -14.39 7.24
CA GLU A 107 -17.73 -13.66 8.50
C GLU A 107 -16.35 -13.47 9.13
N ILE A 108 -16.01 -12.23 9.48
CA ILE A 108 -14.88 -11.96 10.36
C ILE A 108 -15.35 -12.07 11.80
N LYS A 109 -14.74 -12.98 12.56
CA LYS A 109 -14.93 -13.12 14.00
C LYS A 109 -13.67 -12.68 14.73
N LEU A 110 -13.85 -11.74 15.64
CA LEU A 110 -12.81 -11.21 16.49
C LEU A 110 -13.15 -11.51 17.95
N GLN A 111 -12.12 -11.55 18.80
CA GLN A 111 -12.30 -11.80 20.23
C GLN A 111 -11.49 -10.81 21.06
N ASN A 112 -12.07 -10.36 22.18
CA ASN A 112 -11.33 -9.64 23.21
C ASN A 112 -10.46 -10.63 23.99
N VAL A 113 -9.20 -10.28 24.20
CA VAL A 113 -8.27 -11.04 25.04
C VAL A 113 -7.60 -10.10 26.04
N SER A 114 -7.37 -10.58 27.25
CA SER A 114 -6.88 -9.76 28.37
C SER A 114 -5.89 -10.52 29.23
N LYS A 115 -4.87 -9.83 29.73
CA LYS A 115 -4.01 -10.35 30.79
C LYS A 115 -4.80 -10.38 32.12
N PRO A 116 -4.50 -11.30 33.05
CA PRO A 116 -5.12 -11.30 34.37
C PRO A 116 -4.82 -9.97 35.09
N LYS A 117 -5.84 -9.10 35.22
CA LYS A 117 -5.76 -7.71 35.73
C LYS A 117 -5.03 -6.74 34.77
N PRO A 118 -5.69 -6.23 33.73
CA PRO A 118 -5.11 -5.20 32.89
C PRO A 118 -4.81 -3.93 33.66
N LYS A 119 -3.73 -3.24 33.29
CA LYS A 119 -3.24 -2.02 33.97
C LYS A 119 -2.98 -0.86 33.00
N ASN A 120 -3.04 -1.12 31.69
CA ASN A 120 -2.84 -0.16 30.61
C ASN A 120 -3.24 -0.80 29.27
N ALA A 121 -3.33 0.01 28.21
CA ALA A 121 -3.75 -0.38 26.86
C ALA A 121 -2.85 -1.41 26.13
N LYS A 122 -1.86 -2.01 26.82
CA LYS A 122 -1.06 -3.12 26.30
C LYS A 122 -1.42 -4.46 26.96
N HIS A 123 -2.34 -4.44 27.92
CA HIS A 123 -2.73 -5.64 28.66
C HIS A 123 -3.99 -6.28 28.11
N ASP A 124 -4.73 -5.56 27.28
CA ASP A 124 -5.86 -6.04 26.52
C ASP A 124 -5.53 -6.00 25.03
N ALA A 125 -6.23 -6.82 24.25
CA ALA A 125 -6.13 -6.82 22.80
C ALA A 125 -7.44 -7.29 22.16
N VAL A 126 -7.58 -6.97 20.88
CA VAL A 126 -8.47 -7.70 19.98
C VAL A 126 -7.62 -8.67 19.16
N ALA A 127 -8.06 -9.92 19.08
CA ALA A 127 -7.39 -10.99 18.38
C ALA A 127 -8.23 -11.54 17.22
N VAL A 128 -7.55 -12.06 16.19
CA VAL A 128 -8.19 -12.90 15.18
C VAL A 128 -8.65 -14.22 15.81
N THR A 129 -9.75 -14.80 15.32
CA THR A 129 -10.11 -16.20 15.62
C THR A 129 -9.74 -17.16 14.49
N ASP A 130 -9.56 -16.64 13.28
CA ASP A 130 -9.09 -17.35 12.09
C ASP A 130 -7.88 -16.59 11.52
N PRO A 131 -6.70 -17.22 11.39
CA PRO A 131 -5.49 -16.57 10.87
C PRO A 131 -5.65 -15.92 9.49
N GLY A 132 -6.55 -16.44 8.66
CA GLY A 132 -6.84 -15.94 7.31
C GLY A 132 -7.89 -14.82 7.28
N MET A 133 -8.56 -14.51 8.40
CA MET A 133 -9.58 -13.47 8.49
C MET A 133 -9.05 -12.29 9.32
N PRO A 134 -8.58 -11.21 8.67
CA PRO A 134 -7.85 -10.14 9.35
C PRO A 134 -8.73 -9.33 10.31
N ILE A 135 -8.11 -8.81 11.37
CA ILE A 135 -8.58 -7.60 12.04
C ILE A 135 -8.42 -6.45 11.04
N ARG A 136 -9.47 -5.66 10.81
CA ARG A 136 -9.50 -4.56 9.83
C ARG A 136 -9.95 -3.27 10.50
N PHE A 137 -9.05 -2.55 11.17
CA PHE A 137 -9.40 -1.32 11.87
C PHE A 137 -9.35 -0.11 10.91
N ALA A 138 -10.37 0.74 10.97
CA ALA A 138 -10.45 1.99 10.21
C ALA A 138 -10.66 3.20 11.13
N LEU A 139 -10.06 4.31 10.75
CA LEU A 139 -10.28 5.64 11.32
C LEU A 139 -10.66 6.60 10.20
N ASN A 140 -11.79 7.28 10.35
CA ASN A 140 -12.18 8.40 9.50
C ASN A 140 -11.23 9.59 9.74
N VAL A 141 -10.62 10.07 8.67
CA VAL A 141 -9.57 11.07 8.67
C VAL A 141 -9.82 12.11 7.58
N THR A 142 -9.16 13.25 7.69
CA THR A 142 -9.18 14.23 6.58
C THR A 142 -8.35 13.67 5.42
N PRO A 143 -8.88 13.68 4.17
CA PRO A 143 -8.12 13.34 2.97
C PRO A 143 -6.86 14.19 2.81
N ASN A 144 -5.95 13.75 1.94
CA ASN A 144 -4.74 14.49 1.58
C ASN A 144 -3.91 14.95 2.81
N THR A 145 -3.83 14.09 3.83
CA THR A 145 -3.25 14.42 5.14
C THR A 145 -2.26 13.36 5.61
N TYR A 146 -1.20 13.81 6.27
CA TYR A 146 -0.12 12.97 6.76
C TYR A 146 -0.34 12.54 8.22
N TYR A 147 -0.07 11.27 8.54
CA TYR A 147 -0.21 10.73 9.90
C TYR A 147 1.00 9.90 10.29
N LYS A 148 1.40 9.99 11.57
CA LYS A 148 2.31 9.04 12.21
C LYS A 148 1.49 8.03 13.01
N VAL A 149 1.72 6.76 12.76
CA VAL A 149 1.01 5.64 13.37
C VAL A 149 1.96 4.84 14.24
N LYS A 150 1.51 4.47 15.43
CA LYS A 150 2.21 3.59 16.35
C LYS A 150 1.26 2.51 16.83
N VAL A 151 1.53 1.26 16.48
CA VAL A 151 0.74 0.10 16.90
C VAL A 151 1.51 -0.76 17.91
N THR A 152 0.77 -1.42 18.81
CA THR A 152 1.30 -2.48 19.67
C THR A 152 0.62 -3.80 19.31
N LEU A 153 1.43 -4.79 18.94
CA LEU A 153 1.01 -6.12 18.51
C LEU A 153 1.41 -7.16 19.57
N THR A 154 0.62 -8.22 19.73
CA THR A 154 0.89 -9.30 20.70
C THR A 154 0.20 -10.60 20.27
N GLY A 155 0.32 -11.64 21.10
CA GLY A 155 -0.37 -12.93 20.92
C GLY A 155 -1.70 -13.00 21.66
N ALA A 156 -2.71 -13.66 21.08
CA ALA A 156 -3.99 -13.90 21.74
C ALA A 156 -3.84 -14.82 22.97
N ASP A 157 -3.14 -15.94 22.79
CA ASP A 157 -2.65 -16.86 23.80
C ASP A 157 -1.20 -16.50 24.13
N GLN A 158 -1.00 -15.91 25.31
CA GLN A 158 0.31 -15.48 25.78
C GLN A 158 1.27 -16.64 26.11
N SER A 159 0.83 -17.90 26.04
CA SER A 159 1.70 -19.08 26.21
C SER A 159 2.32 -19.57 24.90
N LYS A 160 1.94 -18.99 23.76
CA LYS A 160 2.39 -19.38 22.42
C LYS A 160 2.95 -18.19 21.69
N ASP A 161 3.85 -18.45 20.76
CA ASP A 161 4.30 -17.45 19.80
C ASP A 161 3.12 -17.01 18.93
N ALA A 162 3.20 -15.79 18.41
CA ALA A 162 2.28 -15.29 17.38
C ALA A 162 3.04 -15.02 16.09
N ILE A 163 2.40 -15.32 14.96
CA ILE A 163 2.93 -15.06 13.62
C ILE A 163 2.08 -13.95 13.01
N VAL A 164 2.63 -12.75 12.93
CA VAL A 164 1.86 -11.55 12.62
C VAL A 164 2.19 -11.00 11.23
N ASN A 165 1.16 -10.77 10.44
CA ASN A 165 1.21 -9.87 9.29
C ASN A 165 0.58 -8.53 9.70
N LEU A 166 1.22 -7.43 9.31
CA LEU A 166 0.72 -6.06 9.53
C LEU A 166 0.64 -5.35 8.18
N PHE A 167 -0.51 -4.76 7.92
CA PHE A 167 -0.77 -3.95 6.74
C PHE A 167 -1.38 -2.60 7.12
N SER A 168 -1.21 -1.61 6.25
CA SER A 168 -1.97 -0.36 6.31
C SER A 168 -2.53 0.00 4.94
N GLU A 169 -3.47 0.95 4.93
CA GLU A 169 -4.11 1.44 3.69
C GLU A 169 -4.58 0.27 2.81
N LYS A 170 -4.42 0.35 1.49
CA LYS A 170 -4.76 -0.73 0.55
C LYS A 170 -3.71 -1.85 0.58
N ARG A 171 -3.59 -2.54 1.71
CA ARG A 171 -2.62 -3.61 2.03
C ARG A 171 -1.15 -3.26 1.78
N HIS A 172 -0.69 -2.07 2.11
CA HIS A 172 0.75 -1.79 2.14
C HIS A 172 1.42 -2.66 3.20
N PHE A 173 2.48 -3.39 2.82
CA PHE A 173 3.11 -4.37 3.71
C PHE A 173 3.96 -3.64 4.74
N HIS A 174 3.81 -3.97 6.02
CA HIS A 174 4.73 -3.52 7.08
C HIS A 174 5.48 -4.68 7.72
N LEU A 175 4.79 -5.80 7.91
CA LEU A 175 5.34 -7.04 8.45
C LEU A 175 4.68 -8.24 7.74
N THR A 176 5.48 -9.26 7.43
CA THR A 176 5.01 -10.54 6.90
C THR A 176 5.56 -11.66 7.77
N GLU A 177 4.69 -12.48 8.34
CA GLU A 177 5.05 -13.59 9.25
C GLU A 177 6.04 -13.24 10.37
N LYS A 178 5.90 -12.04 10.93
CA LYS A 178 6.76 -11.62 12.03
C LYS A 178 6.41 -12.42 13.28
N ALA A 179 7.37 -13.20 13.77
CA ALA A 179 7.23 -13.90 15.05
C ALA A 179 7.27 -12.91 16.22
N ILE A 180 6.28 -12.99 17.11
CA ILE A 180 6.27 -12.36 18.42
C ILE A 180 6.35 -13.49 19.46
N PRO A 181 7.45 -13.60 20.22
CA PRO A 181 7.60 -14.66 21.21
C PRO A 181 6.48 -14.66 22.26
N ALA A 182 6.13 -15.84 22.76
CA ALA A 182 5.16 -16.04 23.82
C ALA A 182 5.37 -15.08 25.00
N GLY A 183 4.27 -14.48 25.47
CA GLY A 183 4.25 -13.56 26.62
C GLY A 183 4.82 -12.17 26.34
N THR A 184 5.27 -11.90 25.11
CA THR A 184 5.84 -10.61 24.71
C THR A 184 4.89 -9.80 23.82
N SER A 185 5.29 -8.56 23.53
CA SER A 185 4.57 -7.67 22.63
C SER A 185 5.58 -6.86 21.82
N MET A 186 5.21 -6.50 20.61
CA MET A 186 6.00 -5.66 19.71
C MET A 186 5.34 -4.29 19.58
N THR A 187 6.13 -3.24 19.43
CA THR A 187 5.65 -1.93 19.02
C THR A 187 6.24 -1.59 17.67
N TYR A 188 5.39 -1.13 16.75
CA TYR A 188 5.78 -0.81 15.37
C TYR A 188 5.28 0.60 15.03
N GLU A 189 6.14 1.44 14.46
CA GLU A 189 5.84 2.81 14.05
C GLU A 189 6.02 2.97 12.55
N PHE A 190 5.10 3.65 11.88
CA PHE A 190 5.16 3.98 10.46
C PHE A 190 4.39 5.26 10.19
N ASN A 191 4.63 5.85 9.02
CA ASN A 191 3.88 7.01 8.55
C ASN A 191 2.97 6.62 7.38
N VAL A 192 1.84 7.29 7.27
CA VAL A 192 0.91 7.17 6.15
C VAL A 192 0.59 8.55 5.62
N ASN A 193 0.47 8.65 4.31
CA ASN A 193 0.04 9.86 3.62
C ASN A 193 -1.26 9.53 2.91
N ILE A 194 -2.38 9.86 3.55
CA ILE A 194 -3.71 9.61 2.99
C ILE A 194 -3.87 10.57 1.82
N GLN A 195 -4.19 10.05 0.64
CA GLN A 195 -4.24 10.81 -0.60
C GLN A 195 -5.45 10.40 -1.43
N ASP A 196 -6.09 11.37 -2.04
CA ASP A 196 -7.06 11.08 -3.08
C ASP A 196 -6.37 10.37 -4.24
N VAL A 197 -6.98 9.31 -4.76
CA VAL A 197 -6.40 8.48 -5.81
C VAL A 197 -7.23 8.61 -7.07
N TYR A 198 -6.58 8.86 -8.20
CA TYR A 198 -7.23 8.81 -9.50
C TYR A 198 -7.18 7.38 -10.06
N SER A 199 -8.30 6.92 -10.60
CA SER A 199 -8.40 5.70 -11.41
C SER A 199 -8.91 6.06 -12.80
N LYS A 200 -8.29 5.49 -13.83
CA LYS A 200 -8.76 5.65 -15.22
C LYS A 200 -10.16 5.09 -15.46
N VAL A 201 -10.65 4.22 -14.57
CA VAL A 201 -11.97 3.57 -14.68
C VAL A 201 -13.03 4.35 -13.92
N THR A 202 -12.71 4.80 -12.70
CA THR A 202 -13.72 5.35 -11.78
C THR A 202 -13.55 6.84 -11.48
N GLY A 203 -12.50 7.48 -12.01
CA GLY A 203 -12.15 8.86 -11.70
C GLY A 203 -11.46 9.00 -10.35
N THR A 204 -11.53 10.19 -9.75
CA THR A 204 -10.95 10.46 -8.43
C THR A 204 -11.79 9.82 -7.33
N TYR A 205 -11.14 8.99 -6.52
CA TYR A 205 -11.63 8.49 -5.26
C TYR A 205 -11.10 9.38 -4.13
N GLU A 206 -12.01 9.98 -3.37
CA GLU A 206 -11.67 10.73 -2.17
C GLU A 206 -11.37 9.76 -1.03
N ASP A 207 -10.13 9.76 -0.55
CA ASP A 207 -9.72 8.83 0.51
C ASP A 207 -9.86 9.49 1.89
N THR A 208 -10.83 9.00 2.65
CA THR A 208 -11.19 9.52 3.98
C THR A 208 -10.83 8.56 5.10
N MET A 209 -10.10 7.47 4.81
CA MET A 209 -9.85 6.44 5.81
C MET A 209 -8.36 6.15 5.96
N LEU A 210 -7.96 5.97 7.22
CA LEU A 210 -6.68 5.36 7.58
C LEU A 210 -6.97 3.96 8.06
N ASN A 211 -6.31 2.97 7.46
CA ASN A 211 -6.57 1.56 7.71
C ASN A 211 -5.36 0.86 8.35
N ILE A 212 -5.63 -0.02 9.30
CA ILE A 212 -4.65 -0.91 9.92
C ILE A 212 -5.25 -2.32 9.91
N ALA A 213 -4.56 -3.26 9.28
CA ALA A 213 -4.98 -4.65 9.26
C ALA A 213 -3.92 -5.58 9.86
N VAL A 214 -4.39 -6.57 10.63
CA VAL A 214 -3.56 -7.56 11.32
C VAL A 214 -4.11 -8.95 11.07
N SER A 215 -3.27 -9.87 10.65
CA SER A 215 -3.64 -11.28 10.42
C SER A 215 -2.52 -12.23 10.83
N GLY A 216 -2.82 -13.53 10.80
CA GLY A 216 -1.85 -14.59 11.09
C GLY A 216 -2.11 -15.34 12.40
N GLU A 217 -1.32 -16.37 12.63
CA GLU A 217 -1.54 -17.29 13.75
C GLU A 217 -1.38 -16.60 15.10
N ASN A 218 -2.37 -16.76 15.97
CA ASN A 218 -2.37 -16.19 17.31
C ASN A 218 -2.25 -14.64 17.33
N ALA A 219 -2.46 -13.95 16.21
CA ALA A 219 -2.21 -12.52 16.09
C ALA A 219 -3.25 -11.64 16.81
N ALA A 220 -2.78 -10.58 17.48
CA ALA A 220 -3.63 -9.61 18.16
C ALA A 220 -3.04 -8.18 18.13
N ILE A 221 -3.92 -7.18 18.18
CA ILE A 221 -3.57 -5.77 18.32
C ILE A 221 -4.05 -5.25 19.68
N SER A 222 -3.16 -4.60 20.43
CA SER A 222 -3.46 -4.06 21.77
C SER A 222 -3.75 -2.57 21.76
N SER A 223 -2.94 -1.78 21.05
CA SER A 223 -3.16 -0.33 20.99
C SER A 223 -2.70 0.27 19.68
N ALA A 224 -3.32 1.40 19.33
CA ALA A 224 -2.86 2.27 18.25
C ALA A 224 -2.81 3.72 18.76
N LYS A 225 -1.77 4.45 18.37
CA LYS A 225 -1.71 5.91 18.47
C LYS A 225 -1.54 6.47 17.08
N ILE A 226 -2.44 7.34 16.67
CA ILE A 226 -2.44 7.98 15.37
C ILE A 226 -2.31 9.47 15.60
N GLN A 227 -1.28 10.08 15.05
CA GLN A 227 -1.00 11.51 15.20
C GLN A 227 -1.01 12.17 13.82
N GLN A 228 -1.94 13.10 13.62
CA GLN A 228 -1.93 13.96 12.45
C GLN A 228 -0.66 14.83 12.45
N LYS A 229 0.05 14.85 11.33
CA LYS A 229 1.20 15.70 11.07
C LYS A 229 0.82 16.72 10.00
N LYS A 230 1.45 17.89 10.04
CA LYS A 230 1.27 18.90 8.99
C LYS A 230 1.80 18.41 7.64
N GLN A 231 2.93 17.72 7.69
CA GLN A 231 3.65 17.17 6.54
C GLN A 231 4.66 16.12 7.06
N GLY A 232 5.16 15.29 6.15
CA GLY A 232 6.29 14.39 6.35
C GLY A 232 6.89 13.97 5.01
N LYS A 233 8.02 13.25 5.01
CA LYS A 233 8.65 12.75 3.78
C LYS A 233 7.74 11.71 3.13
N THR A 234 7.60 11.75 1.80
CA THR A 234 6.79 10.80 1.04
C THR A 234 7.59 10.20 -0.11
N LEU A 235 7.49 8.87 -0.26
CA LEU A 235 7.83 8.15 -1.48
C LEU A 235 6.57 8.04 -2.34
N TRP A 236 6.51 8.84 -3.40
CA TRP A 236 5.41 8.84 -4.36
C TRP A 236 5.67 7.78 -5.43
N VAL A 237 4.78 6.80 -5.56
CA VAL A 237 4.99 5.67 -6.47
C VAL A 237 4.09 5.80 -7.70
N LEU A 238 4.71 5.74 -8.87
CA LEU A 238 4.05 5.67 -10.17
C LEU A 238 4.52 4.43 -10.93
N GLY A 239 3.57 3.76 -11.57
CA GLY A 239 3.85 2.58 -12.35
C GLY A 239 2.59 1.89 -12.86
N ASP A 240 2.75 0.64 -13.28
CA ASP A 240 1.69 -0.16 -13.89
C ASP A 240 1.17 -1.29 -12.97
N SER A 241 0.68 -2.38 -13.56
CA SER A 241 0.16 -3.55 -12.84
C SER A 241 1.18 -4.30 -12.00
N THR A 242 2.48 -4.20 -12.31
CA THR A 242 3.54 -4.79 -11.47
C THR A 242 3.90 -3.93 -10.28
N VAL A 243 3.32 -2.72 -10.17
CA VAL A 243 3.65 -1.70 -9.16
C VAL A 243 2.45 -1.35 -8.28
N ASN A 244 1.23 -1.44 -8.82
CA ASN A 244 0.01 -0.95 -8.17
C ASN A 244 -0.46 -1.72 -6.93
N ASP A 245 -1.30 -1.05 -6.16
CA ASP A 245 -2.02 -1.68 -5.05
C ASP A 245 -3.14 -2.58 -5.58
N GLN A 246 -3.04 -3.86 -5.25
CA GLN A 246 -3.98 -4.90 -5.66
C GLN A 246 -4.85 -5.37 -4.49
N LEU A 247 -5.97 -6.01 -4.83
CA LEU A 247 -6.92 -6.56 -3.87
C LEU A 247 -6.55 -8.01 -3.47
N ALA A 248 -6.89 -8.40 -2.25
CA ALA A 248 -6.76 -9.78 -1.77
C ALA A 248 -8.12 -10.35 -1.33
N PRO A 249 -8.60 -11.45 -1.95
CA PRO A 249 -9.74 -12.18 -1.41
C PRO A 249 -9.43 -12.81 -0.04
N LEU A 250 -10.48 -12.96 0.77
CA LEU A 250 -10.43 -13.71 2.01
C LEU A 250 -10.89 -15.18 1.82
N PRO A 251 -10.40 -16.14 2.63
CA PRO A 251 -9.33 -15.98 3.62
C PRO A 251 -7.99 -15.62 2.97
N TYR A 252 -7.23 -14.74 3.62
CA TYR A 252 -5.99 -14.21 3.10
C TYR A 252 -4.92 -15.29 3.00
N PHE A 253 -4.41 -15.50 1.78
CA PHE A 253 -3.29 -16.39 1.51
C PHE A 253 -2.34 -15.71 0.53
N ARG A 254 -1.10 -15.47 0.95
CA ARG A 254 -0.19 -14.57 0.22
C ARG A 254 0.24 -15.06 -1.18
N LEU A 255 0.19 -16.36 -1.43
CA LEU A 255 0.62 -16.92 -2.72
C LEU A 255 -0.44 -16.85 -3.82
N GLN A 256 -1.67 -16.42 -3.50
CA GLN A 256 -2.78 -16.38 -4.46
C GLN A 256 -3.30 -14.98 -4.80
N ASN A 257 -2.77 -13.95 -4.18
CA ASN A 257 -3.21 -12.57 -4.42
C ASN A 257 -2.31 -11.94 -5.48
N TYR A 258 -2.83 -11.01 -6.28
CA TYR A 258 -1.94 -10.14 -7.05
C TYR A 258 -1.38 -9.10 -6.08
N SER A 259 -0.19 -8.59 -6.37
CA SER A 259 0.37 -7.43 -5.71
C SER A 259 1.31 -6.70 -6.65
N GLY A 260 1.58 -5.43 -6.35
CA GLY A 260 2.64 -4.66 -7.01
C GLY A 260 3.81 -4.38 -6.07
N VAL A 261 4.99 -4.11 -6.64
CA VAL A 261 6.21 -3.75 -5.89
C VAL A 261 5.95 -2.56 -4.97
N GLY A 262 5.21 -1.55 -5.45
CA GLY A 262 4.84 -0.36 -4.69
C GLY A 262 4.11 -0.66 -3.38
N GLN A 263 3.26 -1.70 -3.39
CA GLN A 263 2.49 -2.16 -2.24
C GLN A 263 3.38 -2.79 -1.15
N ALA A 264 4.57 -3.30 -1.51
CA ALA A 264 5.51 -3.94 -0.58
C ALA A 264 6.60 -2.99 -0.04
N LEU A 265 6.81 -1.81 -0.65
CA LEU A 265 7.90 -0.88 -0.29
C LEU A 265 7.87 -0.44 1.18
N SER A 266 6.68 -0.25 1.76
CA SER A 266 6.48 0.19 3.16
C SER A 266 7.17 -0.71 4.19
N LYS A 267 7.42 -1.98 3.85
CA LYS A 267 8.08 -2.97 4.72
C LYS A 267 9.57 -2.67 4.88
N TYR A 268 10.18 -2.01 3.91
CA TYR A 268 11.63 -1.80 3.85
C TYR A 268 12.03 -0.34 3.99
N ILE A 269 11.17 0.58 3.57
CA ILE A 269 11.40 2.02 3.70
C ILE A 269 11.39 2.44 5.18
N GLY A 270 12.19 3.46 5.49
CA GLY A 270 12.34 3.97 6.85
C GLY A 270 11.04 4.52 7.43
N GLN A 271 10.86 4.37 8.74
CA GLN A 271 9.61 4.70 9.43
C GLN A 271 9.17 6.17 9.33
N GLU A 272 10.09 7.07 8.95
CA GLU A 272 9.83 8.51 8.82
C GLU A 272 9.34 8.91 7.41
N VAL A 273 9.23 7.95 6.50
CA VAL A 273 8.73 8.13 5.13
C VAL A 273 7.41 7.38 4.96
N ALA A 274 6.41 8.02 4.36
CA ALA A 274 5.17 7.36 3.95
C ALA A 274 5.28 6.94 2.48
N VAL A 275 4.68 5.81 2.11
CA VAL A 275 4.54 5.39 0.70
C VAL A 275 3.15 5.77 0.21
N SER A 276 3.07 6.49 -0.92
CA SER A 276 1.80 6.85 -1.57
C SER A 276 1.79 6.27 -2.98
N ASN A 277 1.01 5.20 -3.18
CA ASN A 277 1.03 4.44 -4.43
C ASN A 277 -0.09 4.85 -5.39
N HIS A 278 0.29 5.48 -6.51
CA HIS A 278 -0.61 5.97 -7.55
C HIS A 278 -0.53 5.15 -8.85
N ALA A 279 0.17 4.02 -8.84
CA ALA A 279 0.21 3.09 -9.95
C ALA A 279 -1.17 2.46 -10.22
N GLU A 280 -1.47 2.11 -11.46
CA GLU A 280 -2.69 1.39 -11.85
C GLU A 280 -2.41 0.43 -13.00
N SER A 281 -3.11 -0.71 -13.02
CA SER A 281 -2.91 -1.75 -14.03
C SER A 281 -3.09 -1.25 -15.45
N GLY A 282 -2.15 -1.58 -16.35
CA GLY A 282 -2.22 -1.25 -17.77
C GLY A 282 -1.86 0.20 -18.11
N LEU A 283 -1.28 0.96 -17.19
CA LEU A 283 -0.70 2.27 -17.48
C LEU A 283 0.68 2.14 -18.15
N ASN A 284 1.03 3.16 -18.91
CA ASN A 284 2.37 3.44 -19.42
C ASN A 284 2.72 4.91 -19.12
N ALA A 285 3.93 5.37 -19.45
CA ALA A 285 4.38 6.72 -19.12
C ALA A 285 3.50 7.86 -19.68
N TYR A 286 2.67 7.62 -20.70
CA TYR A 286 1.75 8.65 -21.22
C TYR A 286 0.38 8.61 -20.55
N SER A 287 -0.17 7.40 -20.39
CA SER A 287 -1.50 7.20 -19.80
C SER A 287 -1.52 7.44 -18.28
N SER A 288 -0.36 7.45 -17.62
CA SER A 288 -0.24 7.79 -16.19
C SER A 288 -0.21 9.30 -15.90
N ILE A 289 -0.22 10.18 -16.90
CA ILE A 289 -0.20 11.65 -16.66
C ILE A 289 -1.35 12.09 -15.74
N PRO A 290 -2.62 11.65 -15.93
CA PRO A 290 -3.70 11.99 -15.01
C PRO A 290 -3.47 11.49 -13.56
N HIS A 291 -2.74 10.37 -13.38
CA HIS A 291 -2.38 9.86 -12.06
C HIS A 291 -1.34 10.74 -11.38
N PHE A 292 -0.36 11.21 -12.13
CA PHE A 292 0.62 12.17 -11.62
C PHE A 292 -0.01 13.53 -11.31
N ASP A 293 -0.89 14.02 -12.17
CA ASP A 293 -1.63 15.27 -11.96
C ASP A 293 -2.43 15.27 -10.65
N GLN A 294 -2.87 14.09 -10.17
CA GLN A 294 -3.59 13.94 -8.92
C GLN A 294 -2.78 14.37 -7.68
N PHE A 295 -1.45 14.15 -7.69
CA PHE A 295 -0.62 14.39 -6.51
C PHE A 295 0.57 15.32 -6.74
N LYS A 296 0.98 15.60 -7.99
CA LYS A 296 2.24 16.32 -8.30
C LYS A 296 2.38 17.66 -7.56
N GLU A 297 1.29 18.37 -7.32
CA GLU A 297 1.28 19.66 -6.62
C GLU A 297 1.59 19.56 -5.12
N ARG A 298 1.57 18.34 -4.56
CA ARG A 298 1.94 18.03 -3.17
C ARG A 298 3.38 17.56 -3.01
N ILE A 299 4.08 17.31 -4.12
CA ILE A 299 5.51 17.05 -4.10
C ILE A 299 6.23 18.29 -3.57
N LYS A 300 7.14 18.07 -2.63
CA LYS A 300 7.94 19.12 -2.00
C LYS A 300 9.42 18.71 -1.91
N PRO A 301 10.33 19.65 -1.64
CA PRO A 301 11.73 19.33 -1.40
C PRO A 301 11.91 18.25 -0.33
N GLY A 302 12.75 17.25 -0.64
CA GLY A 302 13.03 16.10 0.22
C GLY A 302 12.06 14.92 0.10
N ASP A 303 11.03 15.01 -0.76
CA ASP A 303 10.29 13.84 -1.22
C ASP A 303 11.05 13.11 -2.34
N THR A 304 10.63 11.87 -2.61
CA THR A 304 11.17 11.04 -3.69
C THR A 304 10.03 10.49 -4.53
N VAL A 305 10.21 10.43 -5.84
CA VAL A 305 9.31 9.74 -6.77
C VAL A 305 9.95 8.44 -7.24
N PHE A 306 9.27 7.31 -7.04
CA PHE A 306 9.57 6.02 -7.65
C PHE A 306 8.79 5.92 -8.96
N PHE A 307 9.50 5.67 -10.07
CA PHE A 307 8.92 5.64 -11.41
C PHE A 307 9.34 4.37 -12.15
N GLU A 308 8.41 3.41 -12.29
CA GLU A 308 8.64 2.13 -12.97
C GLU A 308 7.57 1.88 -14.04
N PHE A 309 7.99 1.83 -15.31
CA PHE A 309 7.14 1.41 -16.42
C PHE A 309 7.94 0.57 -17.41
N GLY A 310 7.20 -0.15 -18.27
CA GLY A 310 7.77 -0.83 -19.44
C GLY A 310 6.81 -1.85 -20.03
N HIS A 311 6.08 -2.60 -19.20
CA HIS A 311 5.20 -3.69 -19.63
C HIS A 311 4.10 -3.26 -20.63
N ASN A 312 3.68 -2.00 -20.58
CA ASN A 312 2.60 -1.46 -21.41
C ASN A 312 3.06 -0.52 -22.54
N HIS A 313 4.37 -0.32 -22.73
CA HIS A 313 4.93 0.33 -23.92
C HIS A 313 5.01 -0.65 -25.11
N LYS A 314 3.86 -1.24 -25.45
CA LYS A 314 3.76 -2.37 -26.42
C LYS A 314 3.91 -1.93 -27.87
N THR A 315 3.63 -0.66 -28.18
CA THR A 315 3.59 -0.13 -29.55
C THR A 315 4.74 0.82 -29.85
N ASP A 316 5.21 1.53 -28.83
CA ASP A 316 6.22 2.58 -28.87
C ASP A 316 7.56 2.15 -28.25
N GLY A 317 7.56 1.05 -27.49
CA GLY A 317 8.77 0.40 -27.00
C GLY A 317 9.61 1.28 -26.06
N PRO A 318 10.89 0.93 -25.87
CA PRO A 318 11.81 1.70 -25.04
C PRO A 318 11.99 3.16 -25.47
N GLU A 319 11.95 3.46 -26.77
CA GLU A 319 12.07 4.83 -27.28
C GLU A 319 10.88 5.70 -26.83
N GLY A 320 9.65 5.20 -26.97
CA GLY A 320 8.47 5.90 -26.46
C GLY A 320 8.47 6.06 -24.94
N TYR A 321 8.99 5.06 -24.21
CA TYR A 321 9.21 5.17 -22.76
C TYR A 321 10.17 6.32 -22.42
N TYR A 322 11.32 6.39 -23.08
CA TYR A 322 12.33 7.43 -22.87
C TYR A 322 11.78 8.84 -23.08
N GLU A 323 11.06 9.07 -24.18
CA GLU A 323 10.41 10.34 -24.47
C GLU A 323 9.41 10.74 -23.36
N GLY A 324 8.68 9.74 -22.84
CA GLY A 324 7.66 9.91 -21.80
C GLY A 324 8.21 10.35 -20.44
N ILE A 325 9.46 10.00 -20.08
CA ILE A 325 10.05 10.27 -18.76
C ILE A 325 10.09 11.78 -18.46
N SER A 326 10.38 12.61 -19.48
CA SER A 326 10.52 14.06 -19.33
C SER A 326 9.27 14.75 -18.77
N ASN A 327 8.08 14.21 -19.04
CA ASN A 327 6.80 14.73 -18.52
C ASN A 327 6.71 14.71 -16.98
N TYR A 328 7.54 13.89 -16.33
CA TYR A 328 7.59 13.73 -14.88
C TYR A 328 8.83 14.37 -14.30
N TYR A 329 10.00 13.98 -14.80
CA TYR A 329 11.29 14.41 -14.23
C TYR A 329 11.41 15.93 -14.19
N ASP A 330 11.08 16.63 -15.27
CA ASP A 330 11.27 18.09 -15.34
C ASP A 330 10.43 18.83 -14.28
N TYR A 331 9.23 18.32 -13.98
CA TYR A 331 8.37 18.87 -12.92
C TYR A 331 8.92 18.52 -11.53
N VAL A 332 9.34 17.28 -11.30
CA VAL A 332 9.90 16.83 -10.02
C VAL A 332 11.19 17.58 -9.68
N HIS A 333 12.07 17.76 -10.67
CA HIS A 333 13.28 18.57 -10.60
C HIS A 333 12.97 20.02 -10.22
N GLN A 334 11.96 20.63 -10.86
CA GLN A 334 11.52 21.99 -10.52
C GLN A 334 11.06 22.13 -9.06
N LYS A 335 10.50 21.07 -8.46
CA LYS A 335 10.11 21.04 -7.04
C LYS A 335 11.27 20.81 -6.08
N GLY A 336 12.46 20.47 -6.57
CA GLY A 336 13.60 20.09 -5.74
C GLY A 336 13.39 18.77 -5.00
N ALA A 337 12.60 17.86 -5.58
CA ALA A 337 12.41 16.50 -5.09
C ALA A 337 13.26 15.51 -5.89
N ASN A 338 13.50 14.34 -5.33
CA ASN A 338 14.30 13.30 -5.97
C ASN A 338 13.44 12.44 -6.92
N PHE A 339 14.02 11.97 -8.02
CA PHE A 339 13.38 11.10 -9.01
C PHE A 339 14.17 9.81 -9.21
N ILE A 340 13.57 8.66 -8.96
CA ILE A 340 14.21 7.35 -9.14
C ILE A 340 13.50 6.62 -10.26
N ILE A 341 14.23 6.41 -11.37
CA ILE A 341 13.79 5.55 -12.44
C ILE A 341 14.12 4.11 -12.05
N VAL A 342 13.13 3.24 -12.13
CA VAL A 342 13.29 1.83 -11.78
C VAL A 342 13.10 0.97 -13.02
N GLY A 343 14.07 0.11 -13.30
CA GLY A 343 13.97 -0.90 -14.35
C GLY A 343 12.86 -1.90 -13.98
N PRO A 344 11.92 -2.24 -14.87
CA PRO A 344 10.79 -3.11 -14.54
C PRO A 344 11.24 -4.55 -14.27
N ILE A 345 10.52 -5.24 -13.38
CA ILE A 345 10.66 -6.71 -13.23
C ILE A 345 10.40 -7.41 -14.58
N ASP A 346 11.06 -8.55 -14.82
CA ASP A 346 10.75 -9.36 -15.99
C ASP A 346 9.61 -10.35 -15.75
N ARG A 347 9.06 -10.83 -16.86
CA ARG A 347 8.10 -11.94 -16.91
C ARG A 347 8.80 -13.23 -16.48
N HIS A 348 8.00 -14.22 -16.06
CA HIS A 348 8.47 -15.58 -15.85
C HIS A 348 7.74 -16.52 -16.83
N ARG A 349 8.27 -16.66 -18.04
CA ARG A 349 7.72 -17.58 -19.04
C ARG A 349 8.69 -18.71 -19.27
N ALA A 350 8.18 -19.93 -19.39
CA ALA A 350 9.02 -21.11 -19.60
C ALA A 350 9.98 -20.99 -20.80
N TYR A 351 9.60 -20.26 -21.86
CA TYR A 351 10.47 -20.03 -23.02
C TYR A 351 11.67 -19.12 -22.73
N GLN A 352 11.67 -18.38 -21.62
CA GLN A 352 12.79 -17.53 -21.21
C GLN A 352 13.91 -18.36 -20.56
N TYR A 353 13.60 -19.53 -20.02
CA TYR A 353 14.51 -20.36 -19.24
C TYR A 353 15.32 -21.32 -20.11
N ASP A 354 16.64 -21.28 -19.97
CA ASP A 354 17.56 -22.28 -20.52
C ASP A 354 18.06 -23.20 -19.40
N ALA A 355 17.63 -24.46 -19.45
CA ALA A 355 17.99 -25.48 -18.47
C ALA A 355 19.45 -25.96 -18.58
N ALA A 356 20.12 -25.77 -19.73
CA ALA A 356 21.51 -26.19 -19.90
C ALA A 356 22.48 -25.27 -19.16
N THR A 357 22.13 -24.00 -19.03
CA THR A 357 22.95 -22.95 -18.39
C THR A 357 22.36 -22.46 -17.07
N ASN A 358 21.13 -22.85 -16.73
CA ASN A 358 20.34 -22.30 -15.62
C ASN A 358 20.21 -20.77 -15.70
N THR A 359 19.85 -20.25 -16.87
CA THR A 359 19.73 -18.80 -17.09
C THR A 359 18.36 -18.43 -17.64
N TRP A 360 17.90 -17.22 -17.31
CA TRP A 360 16.69 -16.63 -17.87
C TRP A 360 17.05 -15.49 -18.83
N SER A 361 16.43 -15.48 -20.01
CA SER A 361 16.51 -14.37 -20.97
C SER A 361 15.48 -13.28 -20.63
N SER A 362 15.87 -12.03 -20.81
CA SER A 362 14.99 -10.87 -20.61
C SER A 362 13.99 -10.74 -21.75
N THR A 363 12.79 -10.28 -21.44
CA THR A 363 11.81 -9.82 -22.46
C THR A 363 11.61 -8.32 -22.42
N LEU A 364 12.33 -7.62 -21.53
CA LEU A 364 12.17 -6.20 -21.25
C LEU A 364 13.50 -5.44 -21.16
N GLU A 365 14.63 -6.04 -21.51
CA GLU A 365 16.00 -5.48 -21.41
C GLU A 365 16.16 -4.04 -21.94
N GLY A 366 15.44 -3.68 -23.00
CA GLY A 366 15.51 -2.31 -23.54
C GLY A 366 14.98 -1.23 -22.59
N PHE A 367 14.07 -1.55 -21.66
CA PHE A 367 13.50 -0.59 -20.70
C PHE A 367 14.45 -0.18 -19.56
N PRO A 368 15.12 -1.10 -18.83
CA PRO A 368 16.16 -0.71 -17.88
C PRO A 368 17.35 -0.05 -18.58
N GLU A 369 17.73 -0.49 -19.79
CA GLU A 369 18.82 0.13 -20.56
C GLU A 369 18.53 1.61 -20.87
N ILE A 370 17.37 1.90 -21.45
CA ILE A 370 17.02 3.27 -21.83
C ILE A 370 16.72 4.16 -20.61
N GLY A 371 16.19 3.57 -19.53
CA GLY A 371 16.00 4.26 -18.25
C GLY A 371 17.32 4.66 -17.61
N LYS A 372 18.30 3.75 -17.59
CA LYS A 372 19.66 4.02 -17.14
C LYS A 372 20.32 5.09 -17.99
N GLN A 373 20.21 5.00 -19.32
CA GLN A 373 20.73 6.01 -20.23
C GLN A 373 20.18 7.40 -19.93
N TYR A 374 18.85 7.53 -19.72
CA TYR A 374 18.22 8.80 -19.38
C TYR A 374 18.85 9.42 -18.11
N VAL A 375 19.04 8.61 -17.05
CA VAL A 375 19.66 9.08 -15.81
C VAL A 375 21.10 9.53 -16.05
N GLU A 376 21.90 8.76 -16.78
CA GLU A 376 23.30 9.09 -17.08
C GLU A 376 23.43 10.39 -17.88
N GLU A 377 22.54 10.63 -18.85
CA GLU A 377 22.49 11.88 -19.61
C GLU A 377 22.16 13.08 -18.72
N LYS A 378 21.17 12.95 -17.82
CA LYS A 378 20.81 14.03 -16.88
C LYS A 378 21.94 14.31 -15.89
N VAL A 379 22.57 13.27 -15.35
CA VAL A 379 23.72 13.42 -14.43
C VAL A 379 24.91 14.07 -15.14
N THR A 380 25.18 13.70 -16.40
CA THR A 380 26.23 14.31 -17.22
C THR A 380 25.93 15.79 -17.49
N ALA A 381 24.66 16.16 -17.63
CA ALA A 381 24.20 17.55 -17.73
C ALA A 381 24.17 18.31 -16.39
N GLY A 382 24.56 17.66 -15.28
CA GLY A 382 24.71 18.28 -13.96
C GLY A 382 23.56 18.04 -12.99
N ALA A 383 22.60 17.18 -13.31
CA ALA A 383 21.54 16.80 -12.38
C ALA A 383 22.09 16.05 -11.14
N THR A 384 21.51 16.34 -9.98
CA THR A 384 21.91 15.71 -8.70
C THR A 384 20.76 15.09 -7.92
N ASP A 385 19.59 15.04 -8.54
CA ASP A 385 18.30 14.69 -7.94
C ASP A 385 17.64 13.51 -8.69
N ILE A 386 18.42 12.78 -9.49
CA ILE A 386 17.96 11.62 -10.25
C ILE A 386 18.87 10.41 -10.04
N ALA A 387 18.28 9.22 -9.97
CA ALA A 387 19.00 7.95 -9.87
C ALA A 387 18.29 6.84 -10.65
N PHE A 388 19.04 5.78 -10.98
CA PHE A 388 18.51 4.56 -11.57
C PHE A 388 18.71 3.36 -10.62
N VAL A 389 17.71 2.49 -10.52
CA VAL A 389 17.81 1.20 -9.83
C VAL A 389 17.21 0.12 -10.73
N ASP A 390 17.92 -0.95 -11.00
CA ASP A 390 17.42 -2.04 -11.85
C ASP A 390 16.70 -3.12 -11.04
N LEU A 391 15.49 -3.51 -11.45
CA LEU A 391 14.87 -4.76 -11.00
C LEU A 391 14.90 -5.85 -12.07
N ASN A 392 15.21 -5.55 -13.34
CA ASN A 392 15.13 -6.53 -14.42
C ASN A 392 16.18 -7.63 -14.28
N ALA A 393 17.47 -7.28 -14.28
CA ALA A 393 18.54 -8.27 -14.19
C ALA A 393 18.54 -9.00 -12.83
N PRO A 394 18.33 -8.32 -11.68
CA PRO A 394 18.21 -9.01 -10.39
C PRO A 394 17.04 -10.00 -10.32
N SER A 395 15.90 -9.69 -10.95
CA SER A 395 14.76 -10.63 -11.02
C SER A 395 15.14 -11.92 -11.73
N LEU A 396 15.79 -11.82 -12.91
CA LEU A 396 16.20 -12.97 -13.69
C LEU A 396 17.25 -13.83 -12.95
N ALA A 397 18.20 -13.19 -12.27
CA ALA A 397 19.20 -13.88 -11.45
C ALA A 397 18.54 -14.65 -10.29
N TRP A 398 17.56 -14.03 -9.64
CA TRP A 398 16.79 -14.69 -8.58
C TRP A 398 15.94 -15.85 -9.10
N TYR A 399 15.37 -15.75 -10.31
CA TYR A 399 14.67 -16.87 -10.91
C TYR A 399 15.61 -18.08 -11.13
N SER A 400 16.85 -17.85 -11.54
CA SER A 400 17.88 -18.90 -11.62
C SER A 400 18.20 -19.51 -10.26
N GLU A 401 18.30 -18.70 -9.21
CA GLU A 401 18.51 -19.17 -7.83
C GLU A 401 17.34 -20.04 -7.35
N LEU A 402 16.10 -19.66 -7.65
CA LEU A 402 14.92 -20.47 -7.32
C LEU A 402 14.96 -21.84 -8.01
N CYS A 403 15.38 -21.90 -9.28
CA CYS A 403 15.56 -23.16 -10.00
C CYS A 403 16.60 -24.07 -9.32
N GLU A 404 17.71 -23.50 -8.83
CA GLU A 404 18.74 -24.23 -8.08
C GLU A 404 18.23 -24.75 -6.74
N ILE A 405 17.59 -23.89 -5.94
CA ILE A 405 17.14 -24.21 -4.58
C ILE A 405 15.99 -25.23 -4.60
N LEU A 406 15.02 -25.04 -5.48
CA LEU A 406 13.83 -25.89 -5.54
C LEU A 406 14.04 -27.15 -6.38
N GLY A 407 15.22 -27.31 -6.99
CA GLY A 407 15.62 -28.47 -7.80
C GLY A 407 14.70 -28.71 -9.00
N ARG A 408 14.06 -27.65 -9.48
CA ARG A 408 12.98 -27.67 -10.45
C ARG A 408 13.34 -26.77 -11.65
N ASP A 409 12.76 -27.09 -12.80
CA ASP A 409 12.87 -26.31 -14.03
C ASP A 409 12.21 -24.91 -13.89
N ALA A 410 11.83 -24.29 -15.01
CA ALA A 410 11.20 -22.97 -15.04
C ALA A 410 10.02 -22.79 -14.05
N THR A 411 9.33 -23.88 -13.67
CA THR A 411 8.20 -23.88 -12.74
C THR A 411 8.56 -23.54 -11.30
N SER A 412 9.85 -23.49 -10.94
CA SER A 412 10.32 -23.04 -9.62
C SER A 412 9.83 -21.63 -9.27
N THR A 413 9.77 -20.78 -10.29
CA THR A 413 9.32 -19.38 -10.15
C THR A 413 7.83 -19.26 -9.88
N ASP A 414 7.02 -20.25 -10.25
CA ASP A 414 5.56 -20.22 -10.19
C ASP A 414 5.00 -19.90 -8.79
N TYR A 415 5.73 -20.25 -7.72
CA TYR A 415 5.31 -19.96 -6.35
C TYR A 415 5.26 -18.47 -6.00
N TYR A 416 5.97 -17.63 -6.75
CA TYR A 416 6.08 -16.19 -6.52
C TYR A 416 5.21 -15.38 -7.49
N PHE A 417 4.50 -16.08 -8.36
CA PHE A 417 3.53 -15.50 -9.27
C PHE A 417 2.12 -15.92 -8.91
N ARG A 418 1.15 -15.11 -9.33
CA ARG A 418 -0.24 -15.38 -8.99
C ARG A 418 -0.65 -16.73 -9.56
N GLY A 419 -1.10 -17.61 -8.69
CA GLY A 419 -1.86 -18.80 -9.04
C GLY A 419 -2.96 -19.06 -8.03
N VAL A 420 -4.07 -19.63 -8.50
CA VAL A 420 -5.17 -20.10 -7.66
C VAL A 420 -5.23 -21.61 -7.74
N ARG A 421 -5.66 -22.29 -6.67
CA ARG A 421 -5.78 -23.75 -6.69
C ARG A 421 -6.69 -24.21 -7.84
N GLY A 422 -6.21 -25.17 -8.63
CA GLY A 422 -6.89 -25.64 -9.84
C GLY A 422 -6.85 -24.67 -11.03
N GLY A 423 -6.22 -23.51 -10.89
CA GLY A 423 -6.05 -22.50 -11.93
C GLY A 423 -4.67 -22.50 -12.58
N LYS A 424 -4.40 -21.45 -13.36
CA LYS A 424 -3.11 -21.22 -14.04
C LYS A 424 -2.28 -20.18 -13.29
N VAL A 425 -0.97 -20.23 -13.52
CA VAL A 425 -0.02 -19.22 -13.06
C VAL A 425 0.03 -18.06 -14.06
N ASP A 426 0.04 -16.84 -13.54
CA ASP A 426 0.17 -15.61 -14.33
C ASP A 426 1.64 -15.27 -14.55
N GLY A 427 2.12 -15.48 -15.78
CA GLY A 427 3.50 -15.23 -16.21
C GLY A 427 3.99 -13.77 -16.17
N THR A 428 3.21 -12.84 -15.63
CA THR A 428 3.54 -11.40 -15.61
C THR A 428 3.31 -10.77 -14.25
N HIS A 429 2.24 -11.15 -13.56
CA HIS A 429 1.85 -10.52 -12.30
C HIS A 429 2.28 -11.36 -11.09
N PRO A 430 3.21 -10.84 -10.27
CA PRO A 430 3.65 -11.55 -9.07
C PRO A 430 2.53 -11.63 -8.03
N ASN A 431 2.70 -12.56 -7.08
CA ASN A 431 1.88 -12.58 -5.88
C ASN A 431 2.50 -11.76 -4.75
N ASP A 432 1.86 -11.73 -3.57
CA ASP A 432 2.36 -10.95 -2.43
C ASP A 432 3.80 -11.38 -2.05
N ALA A 433 4.12 -12.68 -2.12
CA ALA A 433 5.48 -13.17 -1.85
C ALA A 433 6.48 -12.71 -2.92
N GLY A 434 6.10 -12.73 -4.20
CA GLY A 434 6.98 -12.28 -5.28
C GLY A 434 7.32 -10.80 -5.17
N VAL A 435 6.33 -9.94 -4.97
CA VAL A 435 6.61 -8.50 -4.84
C VAL A 435 7.37 -8.13 -3.57
N ASP A 436 7.28 -8.93 -2.52
CA ASP A 436 8.07 -8.77 -1.30
C ASP A 436 9.57 -8.94 -1.60
N HIS A 437 9.93 -9.92 -2.43
CA HIS A 437 11.30 -10.08 -2.95
C HIS A 437 11.71 -8.93 -3.86
N PHE A 438 10.87 -8.52 -4.81
CA PHE A 438 11.21 -7.41 -5.71
C PHE A 438 11.38 -6.07 -4.98
N ALA A 439 10.57 -5.79 -3.96
CA ALA A 439 10.75 -4.61 -3.10
C ALA A 439 12.05 -4.69 -2.31
N LYS A 440 12.45 -5.87 -1.82
CA LYS A 440 13.78 -6.05 -1.21
C LYS A 440 14.91 -5.82 -2.21
N MET A 441 14.78 -6.32 -3.44
CA MET A 441 15.76 -6.13 -4.51
C MET A 441 15.94 -4.66 -4.87
N PHE A 442 14.87 -3.86 -4.87
CA PHE A 442 14.96 -2.41 -5.08
C PHE A 442 15.86 -1.76 -4.01
N ILE A 443 15.65 -2.11 -2.74
CA ILE A 443 16.44 -1.58 -1.62
C ILE A 443 17.89 -2.05 -1.68
N ASP A 444 18.12 -3.31 -2.06
CA ASP A 444 19.48 -3.85 -2.20
C ASP A 444 20.22 -3.26 -3.39
N GLY A 445 19.53 -3.06 -4.52
CA GLY A 445 20.07 -2.35 -5.68
C GLY A 445 20.43 -0.91 -5.34
N ALA A 446 19.56 -0.20 -4.60
CA ALA A 446 19.87 1.14 -4.10
C ALA A 446 21.11 1.14 -3.18
N LYS A 447 21.21 0.19 -2.25
CA LYS A 447 22.39 0.03 -1.38
C LYS A 447 23.65 -0.27 -2.17
N ALA A 448 23.57 -1.10 -3.21
CA ALA A 448 24.70 -1.44 -4.06
C ALA A 448 25.27 -0.20 -4.76
N VAL A 449 24.41 0.67 -5.32
CA VAL A 449 24.85 1.93 -5.94
C VAL A 449 25.54 2.85 -4.93
N VAL A 450 25.00 2.96 -3.72
CA VAL A 450 25.62 3.77 -2.65
C VAL A 450 26.97 3.21 -2.20
N ASN A 451 27.09 1.88 -2.13
CA ASN A 451 28.32 1.21 -1.69
C ASN A 451 29.43 1.23 -2.76
N ASP A 452 29.07 1.24 -4.04
CA ASP A 452 30.02 1.26 -5.16
C ASP A 452 30.78 2.60 -5.22
N ASP A 453 30.05 3.72 -5.26
CA ASP A 453 30.64 5.05 -5.13
C ASP A 453 29.66 6.06 -4.46
N PRO A 454 29.81 6.31 -3.14
CA PRO A 454 28.93 7.21 -2.39
C PRO A 454 29.08 8.69 -2.77
N ALA A 455 30.11 9.06 -3.53
CA ALA A 455 30.31 10.45 -3.96
C ALA A 455 29.43 10.83 -5.15
N THR A 456 28.93 9.84 -5.91
CA THR A 456 28.15 10.07 -7.12
C THR A 456 26.82 10.78 -6.83
N PRO A 457 26.28 11.55 -7.79
CA PRO A 457 24.97 12.17 -7.63
C PRO A 457 23.85 11.17 -7.38
N GLN A 458 23.87 10.03 -8.09
CA GLN A 458 22.88 8.96 -7.91
C GLN A 458 22.95 8.35 -6.50
N ALA A 459 24.15 8.08 -5.98
CA ALA A 459 24.31 7.55 -4.64
C ALA A 459 23.76 8.49 -3.56
N LYS A 460 23.85 9.82 -3.73
CA LYS A 460 23.28 10.76 -2.76
C LYS A 460 21.76 10.71 -2.72
N VAL A 461 21.12 10.66 -3.90
CA VAL A 461 19.67 10.47 -4.01
C VAL A 461 19.22 9.20 -3.30
N LEU A 462 19.94 8.10 -3.53
CA LEU A 462 19.60 6.80 -2.95
C LEU A 462 19.92 6.75 -1.45
N ALA A 463 21.00 7.37 -0.99
CA ALA A 463 21.35 7.44 0.43
C ALA A 463 20.26 8.15 1.25
N ASP A 464 19.66 9.21 0.72
CA ASP A 464 18.56 9.91 1.36
C ASP A 464 17.32 9.03 1.52
N LEU A 465 17.01 8.18 0.52
CA LEU A 465 15.92 7.19 0.61
C LEU A 465 16.24 6.06 1.60
N LEU A 466 17.51 5.66 1.67
CA LEU A 466 17.97 4.55 2.51
C LEU A 466 18.06 4.90 4.00
N GLU A 467 17.92 6.18 4.35
CA GLU A 467 17.94 6.66 5.74
C GLU A 467 16.89 5.93 6.59
N GLY A 468 17.36 5.18 7.58
CA GLY A 468 16.50 4.46 8.52
C GLY A 468 15.70 3.30 7.92
N THR A 469 16.09 2.81 6.73
CA THR A 469 15.53 1.58 6.15
C THR A 469 15.52 0.42 7.13
N ARG A 470 14.51 -0.44 6.99
CA ARG A 470 14.29 -1.57 7.87
C ARG A 470 15.08 -2.78 7.40
N ASP A 471 15.59 -3.53 8.38
CA ASP A 471 16.24 -4.82 8.15
C ASP A 471 15.22 -5.95 8.26
N GLU A 472 14.22 -5.91 7.36
CA GLU A 472 13.26 -7.00 7.20
C GLU A 472 13.71 -7.91 6.05
N THR A 473 13.26 -9.16 6.08
CA THR A 473 13.52 -10.15 5.02
C THR A 473 12.25 -10.46 4.25
N PRO A 474 12.33 -10.72 2.93
CA PRO A 474 11.17 -11.14 2.17
C PRO A 474 10.65 -12.50 2.65
N TYR A 475 9.37 -12.77 2.42
CA TYR A 475 8.77 -14.06 2.71
C TYR A 475 9.38 -15.15 1.81
N ILE A 476 9.83 -16.24 2.43
CA ILE A 476 10.31 -17.42 1.74
C ILE A 476 9.21 -18.48 1.78
N VAL A 477 8.85 -19.03 0.62
CA VAL A 477 7.86 -20.11 0.56
C VAL A 477 8.40 -21.33 1.31
N PRO A 478 7.75 -21.79 2.39
CA PRO A 478 8.28 -22.85 3.23
C PRO A 478 8.21 -24.21 2.53
N THR A 479 9.08 -25.13 2.95
CA THR A 479 9.12 -26.50 2.42
C THR A 479 7.81 -27.25 2.63
N SER A 480 7.09 -26.94 3.72
CA SER A 480 5.73 -27.45 3.96
C SER A 480 4.74 -27.16 2.83
N ILE A 481 4.99 -26.13 2.01
CA ILE A 481 4.24 -25.83 0.79
C ILE A 481 4.95 -26.43 -0.43
N THR A 482 6.26 -26.25 -0.57
CA THR A 482 6.95 -26.65 -1.81
C THR A 482 7.06 -28.17 -2.00
N ASP A 483 7.01 -28.94 -0.91
CA ASP A 483 7.07 -30.41 -0.91
C ASP A 483 5.75 -31.05 -1.38
N LEU A 484 4.67 -30.27 -1.45
CA LEU A 484 3.36 -30.74 -1.92
C LEU A 484 3.24 -30.80 -3.45
N GLY A 485 4.32 -30.54 -4.18
CA GLY A 485 4.36 -30.53 -5.65
C GLY A 485 4.22 -29.13 -6.24
N PRO A 486 4.18 -28.97 -7.58
CA PRO A 486 4.23 -27.68 -8.27
C PRO A 486 3.12 -26.71 -7.86
N ALA A 487 3.41 -25.40 -7.83
CA ALA A 487 2.38 -24.39 -7.63
C ALA A 487 1.41 -24.32 -8.82
N PRO A 488 0.12 -24.04 -8.60
CA PRO A 488 -0.59 -24.08 -7.32
C PRO A 488 -0.85 -25.53 -6.88
N ASN A 489 -0.55 -25.84 -5.61
CA ASN A 489 -0.75 -27.18 -5.04
C ASN A 489 -1.82 -27.20 -3.93
N SER A 490 -1.89 -28.28 -3.17
CA SER A 490 -2.89 -28.49 -2.12
C SER A 490 -2.76 -27.57 -0.90
N ALA A 491 -1.67 -26.81 -0.74
CA ALA A 491 -1.56 -25.77 0.29
C ALA A 491 -2.36 -24.49 -0.05
N TYR A 492 -2.64 -24.26 -1.34
CA TYR A 492 -3.45 -23.13 -1.76
C TYR A 492 -4.89 -23.38 -1.30
N PRO A 493 -5.59 -22.37 -0.76
CA PRO A 493 -6.97 -22.55 -0.36
C PRO A 493 -7.82 -22.85 -1.59
N GLU A 494 -8.90 -23.59 -1.39
CA GLU A 494 -9.86 -23.81 -2.46
C GLU A 494 -10.43 -22.46 -2.91
N PRO A 495 -10.64 -22.25 -4.22
CA PRO A 495 -11.34 -21.07 -4.70
C PRO A 495 -12.66 -20.95 -3.95
N TYR A 496 -12.93 -19.80 -3.36
CA TYR A 496 -14.18 -19.61 -2.64
C TYR A 496 -15.33 -19.66 -3.66
N GLU A 497 -16.12 -20.72 -3.60
CA GLU A 497 -17.36 -20.87 -4.35
C GLU A 497 -18.50 -20.25 -3.55
N THR A 498 -19.24 -19.31 -4.15
CA THR A 498 -20.49 -18.84 -3.56
C THR A 498 -21.52 -19.98 -3.52
N SER A 499 -22.46 -19.93 -2.58
CA SER A 499 -23.49 -20.97 -2.40
C SER A 499 -24.33 -21.24 -3.67
N GLU A 500 -24.42 -20.29 -4.60
CA GLU A 500 -25.10 -20.47 -5.89
C GLU A 500 -24.33 -21.38 -6.87
N ALA A 501 -23.00 -21.48 -6.75
CA ALA A 501 -22.18 -22.33 -7.61
C ALA A 501 -22.25 -23.82 -7.21
N ARG A 502 -22.53 -24.14 -5.94
CA ARG A 502 -22.69 -25.52 -5.45
C ARG A 502 -24.01 -26.19 -5.87
N ILE A 503 -24.94 -25.45 -6.47
CA ILE A 503 -26.27 -25.95 -6.87
C ILE A 503 -26.37 -26.16 -8.40
N ARG A 504 -25.28 -25.98 -9.16
CA ARG A 504 -25.26 -26.23 -10.61
C ARG A 504 -24.49 -27.48 -11.02
#